data_AF-A0A7C6BCU0-F1
#
_entry.id   AF-A0A7C6BCU0-F1
#
_cell.length_a   1.000
_cell.length_b   1.000
_cell.length_c   1.000
_cell.angle_alpha   90.00
_cell.angle_beta   90.00
_cell.angle_gamma   90.00
#
_symmetry.space_group_name_H-M   'P 1'
#
loop_
_entity.id
_entity.type
_entity.pdbx_description
1 polymer ?
#
loop_
_entity_poly.entity_id
_entity_poly.type
_entity_poly.pdbx_seq_one_letter_code
_entity_poly.pdbx_strand_id
1 'polypeptide(L)'
;MERFIEFKCDINANLTVALAADSSNTKAMIKNGLFEKTVNIQIGLFSSPDYNLNTKDTIIRIYGNVTKIDFRCSDGTGYIRSFNIDSNSYLTQIWAYNLVYKNVSFNTPNNLQALYIQHSSIESIDVRNLENLILFGVIGNKELTKLDLRELTRLKILMFQNTGVSDININGLNDLTDIDCYNTNLSTMGYDSLFCALPECSDSLAGMIVVIQDTVYSDVSTYMASNSQNLTSKNWFATDRNYELMPPTYGTFDCSSIGIDDIEVDIVEAKVYPNPANNNLTVETTKENIKTLEVYDALGRRVISKTPKQKSINVDVSNLERGMYILKIQTEKGIGTYKVIKN
;
A
#
# COMPACT_ATOMS: atom_id res chain seq x y z
N MET A 1 17.31 -25.70 4.14
CA MET A 1 17.22 -24.55 5.06
C MET A 1 16.04 -24.80 5.96
N GLU A 2 16.23 -24.68 7.28
CA GLU A 2 15.11 -24.80 8.21
C GLU A 2 14.18 -23.59 8.01
N ARG A 3 12.87 -23.85 7.93
CA ARG A 3 11.86 -22.78 7.82
C ARG A 3 11.73 -22.11 9.18
N PHE A 4 11.77 -20.78 9.22
CA PHE A 4 11.58 -20.06 10.47
C PHE A 4 10.96 -18.68 10.28
N ILE A 5 10.37 -18.22 11.38
CA ILE A 5 9.93 -16.86 11.61
C ILE A 5 10.94 -16.23 12.58
N GLU A 6 11.44 -15.04 12.26
CA GLU A 6 12.43 -14.34 13.08
C GLU A 6 11.86 -13.04 13.65
N PHE A 7 12.07 -12.84 14.94
CA PHE A 7 11.83 -11.57 15.61
C PHE A 7 13.16 -11.01 16.07
N LYS A 8 13.39 -9.72 15.82
CA LYS A 8 14.42 -8.95 16.52
C LYS A 8 13.77 -8.18 17.64
N CYS A 9 14.39 -8.17 18.81
CA CYS A 9 13.79 -7.60 20.00
C CYS A 9 14.83 -7.01 20.95
N ASP A 10 14.39 -6.14 21.85
CA ASP A 10 15.19 -5.76 23.02
C ASP A 10 15.30 -6.94 23.98
N ILE A 11 16.41 -7.01 24.72
CA ILE A 11 16.55 -7.96 25.83
C ILE A 11 15.48 -7.66 26.88
N ASN A 12 14.82 -8.71 27.38
CA ASN A 12 13.68 -8.70 28.28
C ASN A 12 12.35 -8.24 27.67
N ALA A 13 12.27 -8.06 26.34
CA ALA A 13 10.98 -7.93 25.68
C ALA A 13 10.11 -9.14 25.97
N ASN A 14 8.84 -8.91 26.28
CA ASN A 14 7.83 -9.93 26.48
C ASN A 14 6.97 -10.05 25.22
N LEU A 15 7.02 -11.22 24.60
CA LEU A 15 6.26 -11.55 23.41
C LEU A 15 5.34 -12.73 23.72
N THR A 16 4.04 -12.54 23.56
CA THR A 16 3.10 -13.66 23.57
C THR A 16 2.84 -14.09 22.13
N VAL A 17 2.99 -15.37 21.84
CA VAL A 17 2.72 -15.95 20.51
C VAL A 17 1.72 -17.10 20.60
N ALA A 18 0.74 -17.13 19.70
CA ALA A 18 -0.08 -18.29 19.40
C ALA A 18 0.27 -18.80 18.00
N LEU A 19 0.33 -20.13 17.85
CA LEU A 19 0.84 -20.79 16.65
C LEU A 19 -0.14 -21.85 16.16
N ALA A 20 -0.31 -21.94 14.84
CA ALA A 20 -1.05 -23.01 14.21
C ALA A 20 -0.35 -23.56 12.95
N ALA A 21 -0.74 -24.77 12.57
CA ALA A 21 -0.22 -25.51 11.44
C ALA A 21 -1.33 -26.06 10.53
N ASP A 22 -0.95 -26.73 9.45
CA ASP A 22 -1.86 -27.44 8.54
C ASP A 22 -2.33 -28.80 9.10
N SER A 23 -1.65 -29.34 10.11
CA SER A 23 -1.99 -30.64 10.71
C SER A 23 -1.86 -30.61 12.25
N SER A 24 -2.72 -31.39 12.92
CA SER A 24 -2.73 -31.51 14.38
C SER A 24 -1.43 -32.14 14.89
N ASN A 25 -0.95 -31.68 16.05
CA ASN A 25 0.30 -32.10 16.67
C ASN A 25 1.54 -31.89 15.79
N THR A 26 1.51 -30.87 14.93
CA THR A 26 2.72 -30.44 14.20
C THR A 26 3.75 -29.94 15.21
N LYS A 27 5.02 -30.34 15.03
CA LYS A 27 6.11 -29.87 15.87
C LYS A 27 6.61 -28.51 15.39
N ALA A 28 6.64 -27.55 16.30
CA ALA A 28 7.34 -26.27 16.13
C ALA A 28 8.40 -26.12 17.22
N MET A 29 9.52 -25.49 16.91
CA MET A 29 10.60 -25.25 17.87
C MET A 29 10.77 -23.76 18.13
N ILE A 30 10.70 -23.35 19.38
CA ILE A 30 10.89 -21.97 19.80
C ILE A 30 12.29 -21.82 20.40
N LYS A 31 13.04 -20.84 19.90
CA LYS A 31 14.37 -20.46 20.38
C LYS A 31 14.40 -18.96 20.69
N ASN A 32 14.60 -18.58 21.94
CA ASN A 32 14.53 -17.18 22.41
C ASN A 32 15.74 -16.73 23.25
N GLY A 33 16.84 -17.48 23.19
CA GLY A 33 18.05 -17.24 23.99
C GLY A 33 18.03 -17.83 25.40
N LEU A 34 16.86 -18.09 25.98
CA LEU A 34 16.72 -18.77 27.28
C LEU A 34 16.65 -20.28 27.13
N PHE A 35 15.85 -20.73 26.16
CA PHE A 35 15.62 -22.13 25.92
C PHE A 35 15.47 -22.41 24.43
N GLU A 36 15.61 -23.68 24.09
CA GLU A 36 15.20 -24.26 22.82
C GLU A 36 14.17 -25.34 23.16
N LYS A 37 12.89 -25.09 22.83
CA LYS A 37 11.78 -25.94 23.24
C LYS A 37 10.94 -26.33 22.04
N THR A 38 10.76 -27.64 21.85
CA THR A 38 9.78 -28.17 20.90
C THR A 38 8.39 -28.17 21.53
N VAL A 39 7.40 -27.71 20.78
CA VAL A 39 5.99 -27.65 21.17
C VAL A 39 5.14 -28.30 20.08
N ASN A 40 4.00 -28.86 20.48
CA ASN A 40 3.02 -29.43 19.54
C ASN A 40 1.91 -28.40 19.31
N ILE A 41 1.75 -27.96 18.07
CA ILE A 41 0.76 -26.96 17.66
C ILE A 41 -0.38 -27.61 16.86
N GLN A 42 -1.56 -27.02 16.96
CA GLN A 42 -2.80 -27.52 16.38
C GLN A 42 -3.20 -26.73 15.12
N ILE A 43 -4.33 -27.09 14.49
CA ILE A 43 -4.78 -26.49 13.23
C ILE A 43 -5.35 -25.07 13.43
N GLY A 44 -5.98 -24.82 14.58
CA GLY A 44 -6.53 -23.51 14.95
C GLY A 44 -5.59 -22.73 15.87
N LEU A 45 -5.50 -21.40 15.69
CA LEU A 45 -4.66 -20.54 16.53
C LEU A 45 -5.02 -20.67 18.02
N PHE A 46 -6.32 -20.68 18.34
CA PHE A 46 -6.82 -20.81 19.71
C PHE A 46 -6.95 -22.26 20.19
N SER A 47 -6.47 -23.23 19.38
CA SER A 47 -6.42 -24.64 19.76
C SER A 47 -5.04 -25.03 20.32
N SER A 48 -4.02 -24.20 20.09
CA SER A 48 -2.71 -24.29 20.74
C SER A 48 -2.68 -23.39 21.99
N PRO A 49 -1.88 -23.71 23.02
CA PRO A 49 -1.65 -22.78 24.11
C PRO A 49 -0.85 -21.56 23.64
N ASP A 50 -1.07 -20.42 24.28
CA ASP A 50 -0.23 -19.24 24.11
C ASP A 50 1.15 -19.46 24.74
N TYR A 51 2.20 -19.05 24.03
CA TYR A 51 3.57 -19.12 24.51
C TYR A 51 4.07 -17.73 24.89
N ASN A 52 4.32 -17.52 26.18
CA ASN A 52 4.91 -16.29 26.70
C ASN A 52 6.44 -16.38 26.64
N LEU A 53 7.04 -15.53 25.81
CA LEU A 53 8.48 -15.50 25.54
C LEU A 53 9.09 -14.27 26.22
N ASN A 54 9.75 -14.49 27.35
CA ASN A 54 10.67 -13.50 27.92
C ASN A 54 12.01 -13.63 27.20
N THR A 55 12.43 -12.60 26.51
CA THR A 55 13.63 -12.67 25.65
C THR A 55 14.89 -12.41 26.47
N LYS A 56 15.93 -13.24 26.31
CA LYS A 56 17.29 -12.92 26.81
C LYS A 56 18.31 -12.76 25.71
N ASP A 57 17.90 -13.02 24.47
CA ASP A 57 18.63 -12.71 23.27
C ASP A 57 17.88 -11.62 22.50
N THR A 58 18.60 -10.98 21.59
CA THR A 58 18.08 -9.97 20.66
C THR A 58 17.37 -10.58 19.45
N ILE A 59 17.45 -11.91 19.30
CA ILE A 59 16.84 -12.66 18.21
C ILE A 59 16.02 -13.83 18.79
N ILE A 60 14.76 -13.92 18.37
CA ILE A 60 13.90 -15.09 18.59
C ILE A 60 13.65 -15.74 17.24
N ARG A 61 13.72 -17.07 17.19
CA ARG A 61 13.30 -17.85 16.02
C ARG A 61 12.28 -18.90 16.40
N ILE A 62 11.24 -19.00 15.58
CA ILE A 62 10.24 -20.06 15.64
C ILE A 62 10.37 -20.88 14.37
N TYR A 63 10.77 -22.14 14.52
CA TYR A 63 11.03 -23.07 13.43
C TYR A 63 9.86 -24.04 13.25
N GLY A 64 9.67 -24.52 12.03
CA GLY A 64 8.72 -25.58 11.69
C GLY A 64 7.68 -25.16 10.66
N ASN A 65 6.70 -26.04 10.43
CA ASN A 65 5.61 -25.82 9.47
C ASN A 65 4.49 -24.99 10.10
N VAL A 66 4.82 -23.78 10.56
CA VAL A 66 3.85 -22.82 11.09
C VAL A 66 3.12 -22.17 9.92
N THR A 67 1.80 -22.27 9.89
CA THR A 67 0.95 -21.71 8.83
C THR A 67 0.19 -20.46 9.28
N LYS A 68 0.01 -20.26 10.59
CA LYS A 68 -0.64 -19.07 11.17
C LYS A 68 0.07 -18.64 12.43
N ILE A 69 0.13 -17.34 12.67
CA ILE A 69 0.71 -16.77 13.88
C ILE A 69 -0.10 -15.56 14.36
N ASP A 70 -0.42 -15.55 15.65
CA ASP A 70 -0.86 -14.37 16.40
C ASP A 70 0.27 -14.00 17.35
N PHE A 71 0.67 -12.73 17.38
CA PHE A 71 1.64 -12.27 18.34
C PHE A 71 1.39 -10.85 18.82
N ARG A 72 1.69 -10.62 20.10
CA ARG A 72 1.55 -9.32 20.75
C ARG A 72 2.73 -9.04 21.66
N CYS A 73 3.24 -7.81 21.61
CA CYS A 73 4.23 -7.33 22.59
C CYS A 73 3.48 -6.83 23.83
N SER A 74 3.97 -7.15 25.02
CA SER A 74 3.41 -6.55 26.24
C SER A 74 3.81 -5.09 26.34
N ASP A 75 2.99 -4.30 27.04
CA ASP A 75 3.31 -2.93 27.39
C ASP A 75 4.48 -2.87 28.40
N GLY A 76 5.31 -1.84 28.28
CA GLY A 76 6.16 -1.35 29.37
C GLY A 76 7.56 -1.96 29.56
N THR A 77 7.94 -3.09 28.94
CA THR A 77 9.33 -3.62 29.04
C THR A 77 9.82 -4.30 27.75
N GLY A 78 10.75 -3.65 27.05
CA GLY A 78 11.40 -4.16 25.83
C GLY A 78 10.47 -4.28 24.60
N TYR A 79 11.00 -4.04 23.40
CA TYR A 79 10.20 -3.97 22.18
C TYR A 79 10.60 -5.00 21.12
N ILE A 80 9.63 -5.47 20.34
CA ILE A 80 9.90 -6.11 19.05
C ILE A 80 10.32 -5.01 18.05
N ARG A 81 11.56 -5.13 17.56
CA ARG A 81 12.24 -4.19 16.66
C ARG A 81 12.07 -4.55 15.19
N SER A 82 11.83 -5.81 14.87
CA SER A 82 11.44 -6.24 13.52
C SER A 82 10.84 -7.64 13.56
N PHE A 83 10.06 -7.96 12.54
CA PHE A 83 9.52 -9.29 12.29
C PHE A 83 9.80 -9.67 10.84
N ASN A 84 10.41 -10.84 10.62
CA ASN A 84 10.77 -11.33 9.30
C ASN A 84 10.22 -12.75 9.10
N ILE A 85 9.55 -12.94 7.96
CA ILE A 85 8.94 -14.22 7.54
C ILE A 85 9.52 -14.74 6.23
N ASP A 86 10.58 -14.12 5.70
CA ASP A 86 11.14 -14.44 4.39
C ASP A 86 11.68 -15.89 4.34
N SER A 87 11.95 -16.49 5.50
CA SER A 87 12.36 -17.89 5.63
C SER A 87 11.21 -18.86 5.88
N ASN A 88 9.95 -18.41 5.83
CA ASN A 88 8.76 -19.25 6.02
C ASN A 88 7.73 -19.07 4.90
N SER A 89 7.85 -19.91 3.86
CA SER A 89 6.92 -19.94 2.73
C SER A 89 5.56 -20.58 3.02
N TYR A 90 5.32 -21.09 4.23
CA TYR A 90 4.07 -21.78 4.61
C TYR A 90 3.09 -20.87 5.35
N LEU A 91 3.54 -19.68 5.76
CA LEU A 91 2.73 -18.75 6.49
C LEU A 91 1.61 -18.20 5.60
N THR A 92 0.38 -18.34 6.07
CA THR A 92 -0.85 -17.92 5.36
C THR A 92 -1.59 -16.82 6.10
N GLN A 93 -1.41 -16.69 7.43
CA GLN A 93 -2.12 -15.69 8.23
C GLN A 93 -1.23 -15.14 9.34
N ILE A 94 -1.22 -13.81 9.48
CA ILE A 94 -0.52 -13.09 10.54
C ILE A 94 -1.48 -12.15 11.23
N TRP A 95 -1.51 -12.22 12.56
CA TRP A 95 -2.03 -11.16 13.41
C TRP A 95 -0.92 -10.65 14.32
N ALA A 96 -0.64 -9.36 14.23
CA ALA A 96 0.40 -8.68 14.99
C ALA A 96 -0.20 -7.50 15.74
N TYR A 97 0.05 -7.40 17.04
CA TYR A 97 -0.50 -6.37 17.90
C TYR A 97 0.59 -5.68 18.72
N ASN A 98 0.42 -4.38 18.96
CA ASN A 98 1.25 -3.59 19.87
C ASN A 98 2.74 -3.66 19.55
N LEU A 99 3.09 -3.68 18.25
CA LEU A 99 4.51 -3.58 17.86
C LEU A 99 5.01 -2.14 18.10
N VAL A 100 6.33 -1.97 18.18
CA VAL A 100 6.97 -0.65 18.23
C VAL A 100 7.94 -0.50 17.05
N TYR A 101 7.60 -1.18 15.96
CA TYR A 101 8.40 -1.25 14.75
C TYR A 101 7.89 -0.23 13.74
N LYS A 102 8.73 0.72 13.34
CA LYS A 102 8.30 1.83 12.49
C LYS A 102 8.04 1.43 11.03
N ASN A 103 8.84 0.55 10.45
CA ASN A 103 8.82 0.32 9.00
C ASN A 103 8.69 -1.17 8.69
N VAL A 104 7.53 -1.64 8.27
CA VAL A 104 7.31 -3.05 7.97
C VAL A 104 7.60 -3.32 6.49
N SER A 105 8.35 -4.38 6.17
CA SER A 105 8.61 -4.76 4.78
C SER A 105 8.71 -6.28 4.65
N PHE A 106 8.29 -6.79 3.50
CA PHE A 106 8.35 -8.20 3.15
C PHE A 106 9.17 -8.34 1.86
N ASN A 107 10.35 -8.96 1.94
CA ASN A 107 11.31 -8.94 0.84
C ASN A 107 11.15 -10.11 -0.13
N THR A 108 10.42 -11.14 0.29
CA THR A 108 10.18 -12.33 -0.51
C THR A 108 8.68 -12.53 -0.74
N PRO A 109 8.28 -12.94 -1.96
CA PRO A 109 6.93 -13.40 -2.20
C PRO A 109 6.58 -14.53 -1.24
N ASN A 110 5.39 -14.47 -0.67
CA ASN A 110 4.92 -15.48 0.26
C ASN A 110 3.46 -15.85 -0.02
N ASN A 111 3.00 -16.89 0.67
CA ASN A 111 1.64 -17.42 0.53
C ASN A 111 0.66 -16.76 1.50
N LEU A 112 0.96 -15.55 1.98
CA LEU A 112 0.14 -14.86 2.96
C LEU A 112 -1.19 -14.45 2.31
N GLN A 113 -2.28 -14.84 2.98
CA GLN A 113 -3.65 -14.56 2.59
C GLN A 113 -4.31 -13.54 3.53
N ALA A 114 -3.87 -13.46 4.78
CA ALA A 114 -4.33 -12.47 5.74
C ALA A 114 -3.17 -11.83 6.51
N LEU A 115 -3.15 -10.51 6.56
CA LEU A 115 -2.20 -9.73 7.36
C LEU A 115 -2.94 -8.69 8.18
N TYR A 116 -2.82 -8.79 9.51
CA TYR A 116 -3.29 -7.78 10.44
C TYR A 116 -2.11 -7.24 11.26
N ILE A 117 -1.96 -5.92 11.28
CA ILE A 117 -1.01 -5.21 12.13
C ILE A 117 -1.78 -4.11 12.86
N GLN A 118 -2.02 -4.30 14.16
CA GLN A 118 -2.84 -3.40 14.95
C GLN A 118 -2.04 -2.66 16.01
N HIS A 119 -2.37 -1.39 16.24
CA HIS A 119 -1.84 -0.57 17.35
C HIS A 119 -0.32 -0.60 17.48
N SER A 120 0.39 -0.61 16.35
CA SER A 120 1.81 -0.96 16.25
C SER A 120 2.73 0.22 15.94
N SER A 121 2.19 1.44 15.96
CA SER A 121 2.91 2.69 15.66
C SER A 121 3.78 2.61 14.39
N ILE A 122 3.34 1.85 13.39
CA ILE A 122 4.04 1.78 12.10
C ILE A 122 3.88 3.13 11.38
N GLU A 123 4.98 3.61 10.80
CA GLU A 123 5.07 4.82 9.98
C GLU A 123 5.00 4.48 8.48
N SER A 124 5.48 3.29 8.10
CA SER A 124 5.40 2.80 6.72
C SER A 124 5.27 1.28 6.64
N ILE A 125 4.70 0.81 5.53
CA ILE A 125 4.63 -0.61 5.19
C ILE A 125 4.79 -0.84 3.69
N ASP A 126 5.69 -1.75 3.29
CA ASP A 126 5.83 -2.23 1.90
C ASP A 126 5.25 -3.64 1.79
N VAL A 127 4.13 -3.74 1.07
CA VAL A 127 3.36 -4.98 0.85
C VAL A 127 3.41 -5.47 -0.60
N ARG A 128 4.24 -4.89 -1.48
CA ARG A 128 4.21 -5.18 -2.93
C ARG A 128 4.47 -6.65 -3.27
N ASN A 129 5.16 -7.39 -2.40
CA ASN A 129 5.43 -8.82 -2.58
C ASN A 129 4.33 -9.73 -2.00
N LEU A 130 3.18 -9.20 -1.59
CA LEU A 130 2.10 -9.93 -0.93
C LEU A 130 0.88 -10.14 -1.83
N GLU A 131 1.08 -10.42 -3.12
CA GLU A 131 0.04 -10.54 -4.17
C GLU A 131 -1.08 -11.54 -3.86
N ASN A 132 -0.86 -12.47 -2.91
CA ASN A 132 -1.85 -13.47 -2.48
C ASN A 132 -2.79 -12.99 -1.35
N LEU A 133 -2.61 -11.77 -0.85
CA LEU A 133 -3.44 -11.24 0.23
C LEU A 133 -4.90 -11.11 -0.21
N ILE A 134 -5.78 -11.70 0.58
CA ILE A 134 -7.23 -11.58 0.48
C ILE A 134 -7.73 -10.56 1.51
N LEU A 135 -7.04 -10.47 2.65
CA LEU A 135 -7.38 -9.56 3.74
C LEU A 135 -6.15 -8.81 4.23
N PHE A 136 -6.23 -7.48 4.23
CA PHE A 136 -5.19 -6.62 4.76
C PHE A 136 -5.74 -5.61 5.77
N GLY A 137 -5.16 -5.60 6.98
CA GLY A 137 -5.56 -4.72 8.07
C GLY A 137 -4.38 -4.04 8.75
N VAL A 138 -4.39 -2.71 8.86
CA VAL A 138 -3.36 -1.88 9.54
C VAL A 138 -3.97 -0.97 10.62
N ILE A 139 -4.96 -1.48 11.33
CA ILE A 139 -5.85 -0.75 12.23
C ILE A 139 -5.09 -0.05 13.37
N GLY A 140 -5.43 1.21 13.66
CA GLY A 140 -4.92 1.89 14.86
C GLY A 140 -3.46 2.36 14.77
N ASN A 141 -2.85 2.34 13.58
CA ASN A 141 -1.51 2.86 13.33
C ASN A 141 -1.57 4.34 12.91
N LYS A 142 -1.62 5.24 13.89
CA LYS A 142 -1.82 6.69 13.66
C LYS A 142 -0.69 7.38 12.88
N GLU A 143 0.53 6.86 12.94
CA GLU A 143 1.68 7.42 12.23
C GLU A 143 1.79 6.95 10.77
N LEU A 144 0.99 5.95 10.37
CA LEU A 144 0.93 5.47 9.00
C LEU A 144 0.14 6.46 8.15
N THR A 145 0.82 7.13 7.22
CA THR A 145 0.21 8.21 6.42
C THR A 145 -0.07 7.83 4.97
N LYS A 146 0.53 6.74 4.48
CA LYS A 146 0.41 6.33 3.08
C LYS A 146 0.20 4.83 2.93
N LEU A 147 -0.60 4.45 1.94
CA LEU A 147 -0.80 3.06 1.52
C LEU A 147 -0.76 2.96 -0.01
N ASP A 148 0.19 2.20 -0.55
CA ASP A 148 0.24 1.83 -1.96
C ASP A 148 0.00 0.34 -2.10
N LEU A 149 -1.17 -0.04 -2.64
CA LEU A 149 -1.68 -1.40 -2.62
C LEU A 149 -1.84 -2.01 -4.02
N ARG A 150 -1.35 -1.35 -5.07
CA ARG A 150 -1.61 -1.73 -6.49
C ARG A 150 -1.27 -3.18 -6.86
N GLU A 151 -0.28 -3.77 -6.20
CA GLU A 151 0.13 -5.16 -6.46
C GLU A 151 -0.80 -6.20 -5.79
N LEU A 152 -1.67 -5.78 -4.86
CA LEU A 152 -2.51 -6.70 -4.07
C LEU A 152 -3.80 -7.11 -4.81
N THR A 153 -3.70 -7.48 -6.08
CA THR A 153 -4.84 -7.67 -7.00
C THR A 153 -5.91 -8.67 -6.55
N ARG A 154 -5.62 -9.52 -5.56
CA ARG A 154 -6.54 -10.50 -4.95
C ARG A 154 -7.21 -10.02 -3.66
N LEU A 155 -6.95 -8.78 -3.25
CA LEU A 155 -7.43 -8.21 -1.99
C LEU A 155 -8.94 -7.98 -2.07
N LYS A 156 -9.65 -8.51 -1.07
CA LYS A 156 -11.11 -8.39 -0.93
C LYS A 156 -11.52 -7.47 0.20
N ILE A 157 -10.78 -7.56 1.30
CA ILE A 157 -11.11 -6.86 2.54
C ILE A 157 -9.91 -6.01 2.96
N LEU A 158 -10.15 -4.71 3.08
CA LEU A 158 -9.15 -3.71 3.46
C LEU A 158 -9.60 -2.96 4.72
N MET A 159 -8.76 -2.94 5.75
CA MET A 159 -9.07 -2.31 7.03
C MET A 159 -7.95 -1.35 7.46
N PHE A 160 -8.17 -0.05 7.36
CA PHE A 160 -7.20 0.97 7.76
C PHE A 160 -7.82 2.07 8.62
N GLN A 161 -8.89 1.76 9.34
CA GLN A 161 -9.49 2.65 10.30
C GLN A 161 -8.54 3.02 11.44
N ASN A 162 -8.74 4.21 12.01
CA ASN A 162 -7.91 4.77 13.09
C ASN A 162 -6.42 4.90 12.71
N THR A 163 -6.13 5.28 11.47
CA THR A 163 -4.77 5.52 10.96
C THR A 163 -4.56 6.99 10.60
N GLY A 164 -3.31 7.38 10.32
CA GLY A 164 -2.99 8.70 9.80
C GLY A 164 -3.08 8.81 8.28
N VAL A 165 -3.66 7.82 7.60
CA VAL A 165 -3.60 7.68 6.14
C VAL A 165 -4.29 8.88 5.49
N SER A 166 -3.55 9.59 4.65
CA SER A 166 -4.01 10.72 3.85
C SER A 166 -3.81 10.52 2.34
N ASP A 167 -3.05 9.48 1.96
CA ASP A 167 -2.73 9.10 0.59
C ASP A 167 -2.87 7.58 0.44
N ILE A 168 -3.79 7.15 -0.42
CA ILE A 168 -4.08 5.74 -0.64
C ILE A 168 -4.21 5.43 -2.13
N ASN A 169 -3.58 4.35 -2.57
CA ASN A 169 -3.66 3.86 -3.94
C ASN A 169 -4.15 2.41 -3.98
N ILE A 170 -5.36 2.22 -4.50
CA ILE A 170 -6.01 0.91 -4.68
C ILE A 170 -6.27 0.59 -6.16
N ASN A 171 -5.59 1.27 -7.09
CA ASN A 171 -5.79 1.03 -8.51
C ASN A 171 -5.44 -0.43 -8.86
N GLY A 172 -6.30 -1.07 -9.66
CA GLY A 172 -6.14 -2.48 -10.06
C GLY A 172 -6.65 -3.50 -9.04
N LEU A 173 -7.20 -3.07 -7.89
CA LEU A 173 -7.80 -3.97 -6.90
C LEU A 173 -9.22 -4.38 -7.27
N ASN A 174 -9.34 -5.17 -8.33
CA ASN A 174 -10.61 -5.54 -8.96
C ASN A 174 -11.48 -6.49 -8.11
N ASP A 175 -10.87 -7.20 -7.15
CA ASP A 175 -11.56 -8.15 -6.26
C ASP A 175 -12.06 -7.51 -4.95
N LEU A 176 -11.84 -6.20 -4.76
CA LEU A 176 -12.15 -5.51 -3.50
C LEU A 176 -13.67 -5.43 -3.28
N THR A 177 -14.13 -5.79 -2.08
CA THR A 177 -15.56 -5.79 -1.70
C THR A 177 -15.84 -5.03 -0.41
N ASP A 178 -14.87 -4.93 0.49
CA ASP A 178 -15.07 -4.36 1.83
C ASP A 178 -13.91 -3.44 2.21
N ILE A 179 -14.24 -2.24 2.66
CA ILE A 179 -13.27 -1.25 3.13
C ILE A 179 -13.71 -0.64 4.45
N ASP A 180 -12.88 -0.69 5.49
CA ASP A 180 -13.02 0.10 6.72
C ASP A 180 -12.01 1.24 6.74
N CYS A 181 -12.47 2.49 6.63
CA CYS A 181 -11.60 3.67 6.52
C CYS A 181 -11.99 4.87 7.41
N TYR A 182 -12.76 4.64 8.48
CA TYR A 182 -13.14 5.69 9.41
C TYR A 182 -11.97 6.14 10.31
N ASN A 183 -12.00 7.39 10.80
CA ASN A 183 -10.94 7.99 11.61
C ASN A 183 -9.58 7.94 10.90
N THR A 184 -9.53 8.47 9.67
CA THR A 184 -8.33 8.62 8.84
C THR A 184 -8.04 10.10 8.59
N ASN A 185 -6.91 10.43 7.95
CA ASN A 185 -6.58 11.81 7.55
C ASN A 185 -6.90 12.06 6.07
N LEU A 186 -7.82 11.30 5.49
CA LEU A 186 -8.27 11.52 4.12
C LEU A 186 -8.93 12.90 4.01
N SER A 187 -8.42 13.72 3.09
CA SER A 187 -9.09 14.96 2.69
C SER A 187 -10.34 14.64 1.85
N THR A 188 -11.18 15.64 1.58
CA THR A 188 -12.31 15.49 0.64
C THR A 188 -11.88 14.90 -0.70
N MET A 189 -10.78 15.41 -1.27
CA MET A 189 -10.20 14.89 -2.52
C MET A 189 -9.58 13.49 -2.34
N GLY A 190 -9.16 13.13 -1.12
CA GLY A 190 -8.74 11.77 -0.79
C GLY A 190 -9.90 10.78 -0.86
N TYR A 191 -11.07 11.14 -0.32
CA TYR A 191 -12.31 10.36 -0.49
C TYR A 191 -12.72 10.26 -1.96
N ASP A 192 -12.72 11.37 -2.69
CA ASP A 192 -13.05 11.36 -4.11
C ASP A 192 -12.11 10.46 -4.92
N SER A 193 -10.80 10.55 -4.68
CA SER A 193 -9.79 9.70 -5.33
C SER A 193 -10.00 8.23 -4.98
N LEU A 194 -10.29 7.92 -3.72
CA LEU A 194 -10.61 6.57 -3.27
C LEU A 194 -11.85 6.03 -4.00
N PHE A 195 -12.93 6.81 -4.10
CA PHE A 195 -14.15 6.42 -4.79
C PHE A 195 -13.92 6.21 -6.29
N CYS A 196 -13.09 7.05 -6.91
CA CYS A 196 -12.69 6.87 -8.30
C CYS A 196 -11.87 5.61 -8.54
N ALA A 197 -11.10 5.14 -7.55
CA ALA A 197 -10.28 3.95 -7.65
C ALA A 197 -11.03 2.64 -7.30
N LEU A 198 -12.23 2.72 -6.72
CA LEU A 198 -13.06 1.53 -6.44
C LEU A 198 -13.37 0.74 -7.73
N PRO A 199 -13.41 -0.60 -7.67
CA PRO A 199 -13.84 -1.42 -8.80
C PRO A 199 -15.35 -1.37 -9.00
N GLU A 200 -15.83 -1.76 -10.19
CA GLU A 200 -17.25 -1.99 -10.42
C GLU A 200 -17.71 -3.30 -9.76
N CYS A 201 -18.69 -3.22 -8.86
CA CYS A 201 -19.29 -4.38 -8.24
C CYS A 201 -20.45 -4.94 -9.08
N SER A 202 -20.59 -6.27 -9.13
CA SER A 202 -21.72 -6.91 -9.80
C SER A 202 -23.06 -6.58 -9.13
N ASP A 203 -24.17 -6.54 -9.88
CA ASP A 203 -25.51 -6.28 -9.34
C ASP A 203 -25.91 -7.22 -8.19
N SER A 204 -25.40 -8.46 -8.19
CA SER A 204 -25.70 -9.48 -7.17
C SER A 204 -24.87 -9.36 -5.88
N LEU A 205 -23.81 -8.55 -5.89
CA LEU A 205 -22.89 -8.41 -4.77
C LEU A 205 -22.33 -6.98 -4.75
N ALA A 206 -22.97 -6.12 -3.98
CA ALA A 206 -22.52 -4.75 -3.79
C ALA A 206 -21.29 -4.68 -2.87
N GLY A 207 -20.42 -3.71 -3.14
CA GLY A 207 -19.31 -3.37 -2.27
C GLY A 207 -19.75 -2.51 -1.09
N MET A 208 -19.00 -2.54 0.00
CA MET A 208 -19.29 -1.79 1.21
C MET A 208 -18.06 -1.02 1.72
N ILE A 209 -18.25 0.25 2.04
CA ILE A 209 -17.21 1.11 2.61
C ILE A 209 -17.70 1.77 3.91
N VAL A 210 -17.05 1.46 5.02
CA VAL A 210 -17.29 2.06 6.33
C VAL A 210 -16.46 3.34 6.46
N VAL A 211 -17.10 4.48 6.27
CA VAL A 211 -16.44 5.79 6.21
C VAL A 211 -16.46 6.54 7.55
N ILE A 212 -17.42 6.24 8.43
CA ILE A 212 -17.65 6.98 9.68
C ILE A 212 -17.70 6.02 10.87
N GLN A 213 -17.08 6.42 11.99
CA GLN A 213 -17.20 5.69 13.24
C GLN A 213 -18.61 5.85 13.82
N ASP A 214 -19.05 7.06 14.11
CA ASP A 214 -20.40 7.36 14.61
C ASP A 214 -20.75 8.80 14.17
N THR A 215 -22.04 9.14 14.14
CA THR A 215 -22.62 10.44 13.76
C THR A 215 -22.11 11.65 14.54
N VAL A 216 -21.26 11.43 15.56
CA VAL A 216 -20.71 12.44 16.48
C VAL A 216 -19.22 12.76 16.23
N TYR A 217 -18.59 12.24 15.17
CA TYR A 217 -17.14 12.41 14.92
C TYR A 217 -16.77 13.42 13.80
N SER A 218 -15.51 13.89 13.84
CA SER A 218 -14.93 14.99 13.06
C SER A 218 -14.95 14.84 11.54
N ASP A 219 -15.02 13.61 11.04
CA ASP A 219 -14.73 13.32 9.63
C ASP A 219 -15.99 13.43 8.75
N VAL A 220 -17.16 13.53 9.37
CA VAL A 220 -18.45 13.62 8.68
C VAL A 220 -18.47 14.80 7.72
N SER A 221 -17.95 15.97 8.12
CA SER A 221 -17.93 17.15 7.24
C SER A 221 -17.05 16.94 6.01
N THR A 222 -15.87 16.34 6.19
CA THR A 222 -14.91 16.02 5.12
C THR A 222 -15.47 15.01 4.13
N TYR A 223 -16.08 13.93 4.63
CA TYR A 223 -16.78 12.94 3.81
C TYR A 223 -17.99 13.55 3.09
N MET A 224 -18.85 14.30 3.79
CA MET A 224 -20.05 14.90 3.17
C MET A 224 -19.72 15.90 2.06
N ALA A 225 -18.51 16.47 2.06
CA ALA A 225 -18.01 17.34 0.99
C ALA A 225 -17.51 16.60 -0.26
N SER A 226 -17.32 15.28 -0.21
CA SER A 226 -16.92 14.44 -1.35
C SER A 226 -18.12 14.12 -2.26
N ASN A 227 -17.91 13.42 -3.38
CA ASN A 227 -18.96 12.96 -4.29
C ASN A 227 -19.15 11.44 -4.20
N SER A 228 -20.09 11.01 -3.36
CA SER A 228 -20.56 9.63 -3.21
C SER A 228 -21.23 9.07 -4.47
N GLN A 229 -21.58 9.87 -5.49
CA GLN A 229 -22.04 9.32 -6.76
C GLN A 229 -20.96 8.46 -7.45
N ASN A 230 -19.69 8.77 -7.19
CA ASN A 230 -18.54 8.03 -7.75
C ASN A 230 -18.44 6.59 -7.22
N LEU A 231 -18.91 6.33 -5.98
CA LEU A 231 -18.98 4.97 -5.43
C LEU A 231 -20.31 4.29 -5.76
N THR A 232 -21.45 5.01 -5.68
CA THR A 232 -22.77 4.39 -5.92
C THR A 232 -22.97 3.97 -7.38
N SER A 233 -22.39 4.71 -8.32
CA SER A 233 -22.39 4.33 -9.75
C SER A 233 -21.66 3.01 -10.02
N LYS A 234 -20.80 2.57 -9.10
CA LYS A 234 -20.06 1.30 -9.15
C LYS A 234 -20.67 0.21 -8.27
N ASN A 235 -21.91 0.41 -7.82
CA ASN A 235 -22.63 -0.48 -6.90
C ASN A 235 -21.92 -0.67 -5.55
N TRP A 236 -21.35 0.41 -5.00
CA TRP A 236 -20.87 0.48 -3.62
C TRP A 236 -21.85 1.21 -2.71
N PHE A 237 -21.83 0.85 -1.43
CA PHE A 237 -22.57 1.54 -0.38
C PHE A 237 -21.64 2.05 0.71
N ALA A 238 -21.80 3.33 1.08
CA ALA A 238 -21.12 3.92 2.23
C ALA A 238 -21.96 3.75 3.49
N THR A 239 -21.34 3.31 4.58
CA THR A 239 -22.00 3.14 5.89
C THR A 239 -21.22 3.77 7.04
N ASP A 240 -21.87 3.90 8.18
CA ASP A 240 -21.19 4.03 9.46
C ASP A 240 -20.70 2.65 9.97
N ARG A 241 -20.03 2.61 11.13
CA ARG A 241 -19.52 1.36 11.74
C ARG A 241 -20.61 0.38 12.19
N ASN A 242 -21.85 0.86 12.32
CA ASN A 242 -23.01 0.04 12.68
C ASN A 242 -23.69 -0.51 11.43
N TYR A 243 -23.11 -0.27 10.24
CA TYR A 243 -23.64 -0.65 8.94
C TYR A 243 -24.93 0.08 8.57
N GLU A 244 -25.16 1.27 9.15
CA GLU A 244 -26.23 2.16 8.73
C GLU A 244 -25.79 2.95 7.49
N LEU A 245 -26.66 3.01 6.48
CA LEU A 245 -26.36 3.70 5.23
C LEU A 245 -26.15 5.20 5.45
N MET A 246 -25.05 5.72 4.89
CA MET A 246 -24.80 7.16 4.86
C MET A 246 -25.72 7.84 3.84
N PRO A 247 -26.19 9.06 4.12
CA PRO A 247 -26.90 9.85 3.12
C PRO A 247 -25.97 10.23 1.95
N PRO A 248 -26.53 10.55 0.77
CA PRO A 248 -25.76 11.12 -0.32
C PRO A 248 -25.01 12.39 0.12
N THR A 249 -23.76 12.48 -0.31
CA THR A 249 -22.89 13.64 -0.08
C THR A 249 -23.20 14.75 -1.10
N TYR A 250 -22.66 15.96 -0.88
CA TYR A 250 -22.98 17.16 -1.69
C TYR A 250 -21.83 17.63 -2.59
N GLY A 251 -20.68 16.95 -2.59
CA GLY A 251 -19.58 17.23 -3.50
C GLY A 251 -19.92 16.91 -4.95
N THR A 252 -19.19 17.52 -5.88
CA THR A 252 -19.47 17.46 -7.33
C THR A 252 -18.29 16.96 -8.16
N PHE A 253 -17.24 16.46 -7.51
CA PHE A 253 -16.06 15.93 -8.19
C PHE A 253 -16.45 14.69 -8.99
N ASP A 254 -16.30 14.73 -10.30
CA ASP A 254 -16.73 13.65 -11.20
C ASP A 254 -15.52 12.88 -11.71
N CYS A 255 -15.43 11.59 -11.41
CA CYS A 255 -14.34 10.74 -11.90
C CYS A 255 -14.28 10.70 -13.43
N SER A 256 -15.41 10.84 -14.13
CA SER A 256 -15.48 10.83 -15.59
C SER A 256 -14.92 12.11 -16.23
N SER A 257 -14.87 13.21 -15.47
CA SER A 257 -14.20 14.45 -15.89
C SER A 257 -12.68 14.33 -15.89
N ILE A 258 -12.16 13.35 -15.14
CA ILE A 258 -10.79 12.87 -15.22
C ILE A 258 -10.84 11.73 -16.22
N GLY A 259 -10.81 12.03 -17.52
CA GLY A 259 -10.89 11.01 -18.57
C GLY A 259 -10.01 9.82 -18.26
N ILE A 260 -10.63 8.70 -17.89
CA ILE A 260 -10.02 7.38 -17.81
C ILE A 260 -9.93 6.91 -19.26
N ASP A 261 -8.89 7.37 -19.95
CA ASP A 261 -8.11 6.42 -20.70
C ASP A 261 -7.01 5.99 -19.75
N ASP A 262 -7.03 4.71 -19.39
CA ASP A 262 -5.85 3.98 -18.93
C ASP A 262 -4.68 4.31 -19.84
N ILE A 263 -3.84 5.23 -19.41
CA ILE A 263 -2.44 5.11 -19.70
C ILE A 263 -1.86 4.68 -18.37
N GLU A 264 -1.65 3.37 -18.22
CA GLU A 264 -0.42 2.90 -17.61
C GLU A 264 0.71 3.65 -18.33
N VAL A 265 1.00 4.85 -17.83
CA VAL A 265 2.16 5.59 -18.27
C VAL A 265 3.29 4.84 -17.60
N ASP A 266 3.79 3.79 -18.25
CA ASP A 266 5.15 3.34 -18.03
C ASP A 266 6.00 4.61 -18.08
N ILE A 267 6.46 5.05 -16.91
CA ILE A 267 7.21 6.29 -16.78
C ILE A 267 8.46 6.07 -17.61
N VAL A 268 8.52 6.69 -18.79
CA VAL A 268 9.67 6.55 -19.67
C VAL A 268 10.82 7.27 -19.01
N GLU A 269 11.75 6.56 -18.40
CA GLU A 269 12.99 7.12 -17.86
C GLU A 269 13.88 7.64 -18.99
N ALA A 270 14.11 8.96 -19.01
CA ALA A 270 14.94 9.66 -19.95
C ALA A 270 15.87 10.64 -19.24
N LYS A 271 17.09 10.74 -19.76
CA LYS A 271 18.06 11.77 -19.37
C LYS A 271 17.82 13.00 -20.23
N VAL A 272 17.60 14.14 -19.58
CA VAL A 272 17.31 15.42 -20.23
C VAL A 272 18.37 16.44 -19.82
N TYR A 273 19.28 16.79 -20.73
CA TYR A 273 20.44 17.62 -20.41
C TYR A 273 20.98 18.42 -21.61
N PRO A 274 21.61 19.58 -21.39
CA PRO A 274 21.71 20.28 -20.11
C PRO A 274 20.35 20.85 -19.69
N ASN A 275 20.09 20.86 -18.39
CA ASN A 275 18.93 21.52 -17.80
C ASN A 275 19.42 22.26 -16.55
N PRO A 276 19.54 23.60 -16.55
CA PRO A 276 19.06 24.53 -17.58
C PRO A 276 19.74 24.44 -18.95
N ALA A 277 18.99 24.68 -20.03
CA ALA A 277 19.45 24.67 -21.41
C ALA A 277 19.68 26.09 -21.95
N ASN A 278 20.71 26.27 -22.78
CA ASN A 278 20.97 27.53 -23.50
C ASN A 278 20.42 27.48 -24.92
N ASN A 279 21.00 26.66 -25.80
CA ASN A 279 20.60 26.59 -27.22
C ASN A 279 20.08 25.21 -27.62
N ASN A 280 20.49 24.17 -26.91
CA ASN A 280 20.22 22.80 -27.25
C ASN A 280 19.91 21.97 -26.00
N LEU A 281 19.00 21.01 -26.18
CA LEU A 281 18.56 20.06 -25.17
C LEU A 281 18.70 18.65 -25.74
N THR A 282 19.48 17.80 -25.07
CA THR A 282 19.59 16.38 -25.41
C THR A 282 18.61 15.59 -24.58
N VAL A 283 17.87 14.68 -25.23
CA VAL A 283 16.92 13.77 -24.60
C VAL A 283 17.30 12.35 -24.99
N GLU A 284 17.61 11.51 -24.01
CA GLU A 284 18.07 10.14 -24.20
C GLU A 284 17.27 9.15 -23.34
N THR A 285 16.71 8.11 -23.94
CA THR A 285 16.02 7.00 -23.27
C THR A 285 16.93 5.75 -23.20
N THR A 286 16.77 4.93 -22.17
CA THR A 286 17.63 3.74 -21.94
C THR A 286 17.17 2.52 -22.74
N LYS A 287 15.85 2.29 -22.84
CA LYS A 287 15.28 1.04 -23.37
C LYS A 287 14.59 1.21 -24.72
N GLU A 288 13.78 2.26 -24.88
CA GLU A 288 12.80 2.39 -25.98
C GLU A 288 13.10 3.55 -26.92
N ASN A 289 12.70 3.45 -28.19
CA ASN A 289 12.79 4.57 -29.13
C ASN A 289 11.74 5.65 -28.82
N ILE A 290 12.12 6.91 -28.93
CA ILE A 290 11.21 8.06 -28.79
C ILE A 290 10.35 8.15 -30.05
N LYS A 291 9.04 7.89 -29.93
CA LYS A 291 8.06 8.02 -31.01
C LYS A 291 7.73 9.49 -31.27
N THR A 292 7.36 10.21 -30.20
CA THR A 292 7.04 11.64 -30.25
C THR A 292 7.76 12.38 -29.13
N LEU A 293 8.14 13.61 -29.40
CA LEU A 293 8.70 14.55 -28.45
C LEU A 293 8.03 15.90 -28.65
N GLU A 294 7.45 16.44 -27.60
CA GLU A 294 6.72 17.72 -27.63
C GLU A 294 7.22 18.62 -26.49
N VAL A 295 7.36 19.91 -26.77
CA VAL A 295 7.71 20.91 -25.74
C VAL A 295 6.56 21.90 -25.65
N TYR A 296 6.14 22.21 -24.43
CA TYR A 296 5.05 23.12 -24.11
C TYR A 296 5.56 24.29 -23.27
N ASP A 297 5.03 25.49 -23.52
CA ASP A 297 5.28 26.66 -22.66
C ASP A 297 4.45 26.60 -21.37
N ALA A 298 4.64 27.60 -20.50
CA ALA A 298 3.94 27.69 -19.20
C ALA A 298 2.41 27.85 -19.32
N LEU A 299 1.89 28.19 -20.51
CA LEU A 299 0.44 28.30 -20.78
C LEU A 299 -0.11 27.02 -21.43
N GLY A 300 0.71 25.97 -21.57
CA GLY A 300 0.31 24.71 -22.20
C GLY A 300 0.30 24.76 -23.73
N ARG A 301 0.84 25.81 -24.37
CA ARG A 301 0.93 25.87 -25.83
C ARG A 301 2.14 25.05 -26.30
N ARG A 302 1.92 24.18 -27.28
CA ARG A 302 3.00 23.38 -27.89
C ARG A 302 3.89 24.26 -28.76
N VAL A 303 5.16 24.39 -28.38
CA VAL A 303 6.17 25.20 -29.07
C VAL A 303 7.13 24.37 -29.93
N ILE A 304 7.32 23.08 -29.61
CA ILE A 304 8.13 22.14 -30.42
C ILE A 304 7.40 20.81 -30.52
N SER A 305 7.48 20.15 -31.68
CA SER A 305 7.03 18.77 -31.89
C SER A 305 7.98 18.05 -32.86
N LYS A 306 8.40 16.82 -32.52
CA LYS A 306 9.32 15.98 -33.29
C LYS A 306 8.90 14.50 -33.21
N THR A 307 9.23 13.73 -34.24
CA THR A 307 8.98 12.28 -34.32
C THR A 307 10.26 11.48 -34.62
N PRO A 308 11.23 11.46 -33.69
CA PRO A 308 12.60 11.07 -33.98
C PRO A 308 12.81 9.57 -34.30
N LYS A 309 12.01 8.66 -33.71
CA LYS A 309 12.13 7.20 -33.87
C LYS A 309 13.52 6.64 -33.53
N GLN A 310 14.21 7.27 -32.58
CA GLN A 310 15.52 6.89 -32.08
C GLN A 310 15.57 7.10 -30.56
N LYS A 311 16.55 6.50 -29.88
CA LYS A 311 16.71 6.57 -28.42
C LYS A 311 17.27 7.90 -27.91
N SER A 312 17.96 8.65 -28.76
CA SER A 312 18.59 9.92 -28.39
C SER A 312 18.33 10.97 -29.45
N ILE A 313 17.98 12.20 -29.05
CA ILE A 313 17.78 13.33 -29.95
C ILE A 313 18.33 14.62 -29.30
N ASN A 314 18.96 15.45 -30.13
CA ASN A 314 19.26 16.83 -29.79
C ASN A 314 18.16 17.76 -30.34
N VAL A 315 17.59 18.58 -29.46
CA VAL A 315 16.51 19.50 -29.76
C VAL A 315 17.05 20.92 -29.68
N ASP A 316 16.95 21.66 -30.77
CA ASP A 316 17.27 23.10 -30.80
C ASP A 316 16.16 23.87 -30.07
N VAL A 317 16.56 24.58 -29.01
CA VAL A 317 15.72 25.42 -28.15
C VAL A 317 16.17 26.87 -28.17
N SER A 318 17.08 27.25 -29.07
CA SER A 318 17.67 28.60 -29.15
C SER A 318 16.63 29.71 -29.36
N ASN A 319 15.56 29.42 -30.09
CA ASN A 319 14.46 30.35 -30.38
C ASN A 319 13.40 30.43 -29.27
N LEU A 320 13.53 29.65 -28.19
CA LEU A 320 12.61 29.72 -27.06
C LEU A 320 13.00 30.87 -26.12
N GLU A 321 12.00 31.60 -25.63
CA GLU A 321 12.22 32.62 -24.61
C GLU A 321 12.68 31.99 -23.29
N ARG A 322 13.37 32.78 -22.46
CA ARG A 322 13.80 32.36 -21.12
C ARG A 322 12.59 31.99 -20.29
N GLY A 323 12.59 30.82 -19.66
CA GLY A 323 11.44 30.38 -18.88
C GLY A 323 11.40 28.88 -18.62
N MET A 324 10.30 28.45 -17.99
CA MET A 324 10.00 27.05 -17.74
C MET A 324 9.20 26.47 -18.90
N TYR A 325 9.57 25.26 -19.32
CA TYR A 325 8.88 24.47 -20.32
C TYR A 325 8.61 23.06 -19.79
N ILE A 326 7.60 22.41 -20.37
CA ILE A 326 7.28 21.01 -20.13
C ILE A 326 7.65 20.23 -21.39
N LEU A 327 8.58 19.29 -21.27
CA LEU A 327 8.93 18.33 -22.30
C LEU A 327 8.11 17.05 -22.07
N LYS A 328 7.34 16.64 -23.07
CA LYS A 328 6.62 15.37 -23.12
C LYS A 328 7.27 14.46 -24.14
N ILE A 329 7.57 13.23 -23.76
CA ILE A 329 8.06 12.18 -24.65
C ILE A 329 7.06 11.03 -24.68
N GLN A 330 6.88 10.41 -25.83
CA GLN A 330 6.09 9.19 -25.98
C GLN A 330 6.95 8.12 -26.62
N THR A 331 6.88 6.91 -26.09
CA THR A 331 7.51 5.69 -26.64
C THR A 331 6.42 4.69 -27.00
N GLU A 332 6.80 3.45 -27.34
CA GLU A 332 5.81 2.38 -27.53
C GLU A 332 5.13 1.95 -26.23
N LYS A 333 5.84 2.07 -25.10
CA LYS A 333 5.41 1.55 -23.81
C LYS A 333 4.72 2.57 -22.93
N GLY A 334 5.07 3.85 -23.09
CA GLY A 334 4.49 4.88 -22.23
C GLY A 334 4.93 6.29 -22.58
N ILE A 335 4.63 7.20 -21.67
CA ILE A 335 4.86 8.64 -21.76
C ILE A 335 5.83 9.06 -20.63
N GLY A 336 6.68 10.05 -20.89
CA GLY A 336 7.51 10.69 -19.87
C GLY A 336 7.32 12.20 -19.92
N THR A 337 7.28 12.85 -18.76
CA THR A 337 7.13 14.32 -18.67
C THR A 337 8.25 14.92 -17.84
N TYR A 338 8.92 15.93 -18.38
CA TYR A 338 10.13 16.51 -17.82
C TYR A 338 10.03 18.04 -17.78
N LYS A 339 10.41 18.63 -16.65
CA LYS A 339 10.56 20.07 -16.53
C LYS A 339 11.89 20.51 -17.15
N VAL A 340 11.85 21.48 -18.05
CA VAL A 340 13.03 22.08 -18.70
C VAL A 340 13.08 23.56 -18.38
N ILE A 341 14.26 24.05 -18.00
CA ILE A 341 14.54 25.48 -17.79
C ILE A 341 15.36 26.00 -18.96
N LYS A 342 14.88 27.03 -19.65
CA LYS A 342 15.60 27.76 -20.70
C LYS A 342 16.21 29.03 -20.12
N ASN A 343 17.53 29.15 -20.25
CA ASN A 343 18.30 30.33 -19.83
C ASN A 343 18.39 31.42 -20.88
#